data_AF-A0AAV6L3H9-F1
#
_entry.id   AF-A0AAV6L3H9-F1
#
_cell.length_a   1.000
_cell.length_b   1.000
_cell.length_c   1.000
_cell.angle_alpha   90.00
_cell.angle_beta   90.00
_cell.angle_gamma   90.00
#
_symmetry.space_group_name_H-M   'P 1'
#
loop_
_entity.id
_entity.type
_entity.pdbx_description
1 polymer ?
#
loop_
_entity_poly.entity_id
_entity_poly.type
_entity_poly.pdbx_seq_one_letter_code
_entity_poly.pdbx_strand_id
1 'polypeptide(L)'
;MLDQRCLQINSQSSKMIMEPLSTGAFDWQSYSEETVSADDSDTLTTDGLWEQINVTRDASDYLWYLTNVNIQPDEGFLNNGQYPVLTVMSAGHALQVFINGQLSGTVYGGLENPKLTFSDNVKLRAGINKISFLSVAVGLPNVGLHFETWNAGVLGPVTLKGLNEGTRDLTNQKWSYKVGLEGEALSLHTISGSSSVEWVEGPSLAQKQPMTWYKTTFNAPEGNDPLALDMNGMGKGLIWINGESIGRHWPGYIAKGHCNGCSYAGTFNENKCQTNCGEPSQRWYHIPRSWLKPNGNLLVVFEEWGGDPTAISLVRRSTERVCADIHEGQPSLKNWRMVASGRYDNLQSKAHLWCPQGQRISDIKFASYGLPQGTCGSFREGSCHAHRSYDALKRNCIGNQSCSVSVVPEVFGGDPCPGSMKKFSAEAILSGPSFAHALGKDFTELQKTGFHGIIAMLQTVKYIMPGRLQWAGKAFRERSTRHQKSSSTLSILM
;
A
#
# COMPACT_ATOMS: atom_id res chain seq x y z
N MET A 1 -4.77 19.87 45.05
CA MET A 1 -4.82 20.13 43.59
C MET A 1 -3.48 19.70 43.03
N LEU A 2 -3.42 18.51 42.43
CA LEU A 2 -2.23 18.01 41.77
C LEU A 2 -2.00 18.86 40.52
N ASP A 3 -0.88 19.59 40.55
CA ASP A 3 -0.29 20.37 39.47
C ASP A 3 -0.08 19.44 38.25
N GLN A 4 -1.10 19.34 37.39
CA GLN A 4 -0.97 18.79 36.04
C GLN A 4 -0.09 19.75 35.25
N ARG A 5 1.23 19.64 35.41
CA ARG A 5 2.19 20.15 34.45
C ARG A 5 2.01 19.37 33.16
N CYS A 6 1.01 19.77 32.37
CA CYS A 6 0.80 19.29 31.03
C CYS A 6 2.10 19.48 30.24
N LEU A 7 2.57 18.43 29.58
CA LEU A 7 3.72 18.53 28.68
C LEU A 7 3.34 19.45 27.53
N GLN A 8 4.16 20.47 27.33
CA GLN A 8 3.94 21.51 26.34
C GLN A 8 4.86 21.27 25.13
N ILE A 9 4.26 20.89 24.00
CA ILE A 9 4.99 20.55 22.77
C ILE A 9 5.20 21.83 21.95
N ASN A 10 6.46 22.22 21.76
CA ASN A 10 6.83 23.38 20.95
C ASN A 10 7.21 23.04 19.50
N SER A 11 7.30 21.74 19.19
CA SER A 11 7.58 21.27 17.84
C SER A 11 6.30 21.28 17.02
N GLN A 12 6.42 21.60 15.74
CA GLN A 12 5.30 21.41 14.82
C GLN A 12 4.93 19.93 14.68
N SER A 13 3.67 19.68 14.37
CA SER A 13 3.20 18.39 13.89
C SER A 13 3.19 18.39 12.36
N SER A 14 3.41 17.23 11.74
CA SER A 14 3.34 17.04 10.29
C SER A 14 2.36 15.93 9.96
N LYS A 15 1.47 16.16 8.99
CA LYS A 15 0.63 15.11 8.42
C LYS A 15 1.22 14.64 7.10
N MET A 16 1.59 13.36 7.07
CA MET A 16 2.11 12.71 5.88
C MET A 16 0.95 12.21 5.01
N ILE A 17 1.15 12.21 3.70
CA ILE A 17 0.24 11.65 2.71
C ILE A 17 1.01 10.77 1.73
N MET A 18 0.26 9.87 1.08
CA MET A 18 0.75 9.01 0.01
C MET A 18 0.04 9.45 -1.27
N GLU A 19 0.74 10.20 -2.12
CA GLU A 19 0.18 10.79 -3.33
C GLU A 19 0.45 9.89 -4.53
N PRO A 20 -0.59 9.46 -5.27
CA PRO A 20 -0.41 8.75 -6.53
C PRO A 20 0.42 9.58 -7.51
N LEU A 21 1.37 8.92 -8.16
CA LEU A 21 2.14 9.53 -9.23
C LEU A 21 1.34 9.47 -10.54
N SER A 22 1.42 10.55 -11.34
CA SER A 22 0.72 10.65 -12.62
C SER A 22 1.40 9.86 -13.76
N THR A 23 2.22 8.87 -13.43
CA THR A 23 3.10 8.13 -14.38
C THR A 23 2.36 7.17 -15.32
N GLY A 24 1.03 7.27 -15.43
CA GLY A 24 0.21 6.31 -16.17
C GLY A 24 -0.06 5.03 -15.37
N ALA A 25 -1.04 4.25 -15.84
CA ALA A 25 -1.27 2.91 -15.30
C ALA A 25 -0.12 1.98 -15.74
N PHE A 26 0.18 0.97 -14.92
CA PHE A 26 1.14 -0.06 -15.29
C PHE A 26 0.59 -0.96 -16.39
N ASP A 27 1.42 -1.30 -17.37
CA ASP A 27 1.12 -2.30 -18.39
C ASP A 27 1.48 -3.68 -17.83
N TRP A 28 0.46 -4.39 -17.36
CA TRP A 28 0.64 -5.68 -16.69
C TRP A 28 0.60 -6.86 -17.64
N GLN A 29 1.41 -7.87 -17.31
CA GLN A 29 1.30 -9.23 -17.84
C GLN A 29 1.09 -10.18 -16.66
N SER A 30 0.43 -11.33 -16.90
CA SER A 30 0.16 -12.34 -15.88
C SER A 30 0.57 -13.74 -16.31
N TYR A 31 0.88 -14.58 -15.33
CA TYR A 31 1.09 -16.02 -15.47
C TYR A 31 0.36 -16.71 -14.32
N SER A 32 -0.54 -17.65 -14.64
CA SER A 32 -1.27 -18.41 -13.63
C SER A 32 -0.44 -19.61 -13.19
N GLU A 33 -0.24 -19.72 -11.89
CA GLU A 33 0.44 -20.85 -11.27
C GLU A 33 -0.50 -22.08 -11.32
N GLU A 34 0.04 -23.22 -11.74
CA GLU A 34 -0.73 -24.46 -11.76
C GLU A 34 -0.83 -25.08 -10.36
N THR A 35 -1.95 -25.75 -10.08
CA THR A 35 -2.11 -26.50 -8.84
C THR A 35 -1.30 -27.79 -8.89
N VAL A 36 -0.52 -28.04 -7.85
CA VAL A 36 0.28 -29.26 -7.71
C VAL A 36 -0.62 -30.46 -7.39
N SER A 37 -0.24 -31.62 -7.94
CA SER A 37 -0.94 -32.88 -7.81
C SER A 37 -0.07 -33.95 -7.14
N ALA A 38 -0.69 -34.90 -6.43
CA ALA A 38 0.03 -35.96 -5.71
C ALA A 38 0.85 -36.90 -6.62
N ASP A 39 0.53 -36.92 -7.91
CA ASP A 39 1.18 -37.78 -8.92
C ASP A 39 2.39 -37.08 -9.60
N ASP A 40 2.71 -35.85 -9.21
CA ASP A 40 3.77 -35.05 -9.83
C ASP A 40 5.15 -35.60 -9.46
N SER A 41 6.10 -35.55 -10.40
CA SER A 41 7.37 -36.29 -10.31
C SER A 41 8.34 -35.77 -9.24
N ASP A 42 8.17 -34.53 -8.79
CA ASP A 42 9.03 -33.83 -7.84
C ASP A 42 8.46 -33.84 -6.41
N THR A 43 7.46 -34.68 -6.14
CA THR A 43 6.85 -34.79 -4.82
C THR A 43 7.55 -35.80 -3.91
N LEU A 44 7.62 -35.48 -2.62
CA LEU A 44 8.09 -36.38 -1.56
C LEU A 44 6.89 -37.09 -0.92
N THR A 45 6.93 -38.41 -0.73
CA THR A 45 5.79 -39.15 -0.16
C THR A 45 6.09 -39.77 1.20
N THR A 46 5.14 -39.69 2.13
CA THR A 46 5.15 -40.44 3.40
C THR A 46 3.75 -40.93 3.76
N ASP A 47 3.66 -41.91 4.64
CA ASP A 47 2.41 -42.20 5.35
C ASP A 47 2.26 -41.19 6.50
N GLY A 48 1.10 -40.53 6.57
CA GLY A 48 0.81 -39.53 7.58
C GLY A 48 1.21 -38.08 7.26
N LEU A 49 0.87 -37.19 8.20
CA LEU A 49 1.07 -35.75 8.09
C LEU A 49 2.39 -35.30 8.74
N TRP A 50 3.16 -34.47 8.04
CA TRP A 50 4.40 -33.87 8.52
C TRP A 50 4.27 -32.37 8.81
N GLU A 51 5.00 -31.92 9.82
CA GLU A 51 5.04 -30.52 10.25
C GLU A 51 5.76 -29.65 9.19
N GLN A 52 5.23 -28.45 8.93
CA GLN A 52 5.68 -27.63 7.81
C GLN A 52 7.14 -27.17 7.92
N ILE A 53 7.57 -26.66 9.08
CA ILE A 53 8.95 -26.16 9.28
C ILE A 53 9.97 -27.29 9.10
N ASN A 54 9.63 -28.50 9.54
CA ASN A 54 10.47 -29.68 9.37
C ASN A 54 10.68 -30.03 7.89
N VAL A 55 9.66 -29.86 7.05
CA VAL A 55 9.74 -30.16 5.60
C VAL A 55 10.37 -29.02 4.82
N THR A 56 9.91 -27.78 5.03
CA THR A 56 10.38 -26.63 4.25
C THR A 56 11.73 -26.11 4.69
N ARG A 57 12.12 -26.34 5.96
CA ARG A 57 13.28 -25.71 6.60
C ARG A 57 13.27 -24.18 6.45
N ASP A 58 12.06 -23.60 6.42
CA ASP A 58 11.82 -22.17 6.18
C ASP A 58 12.40 -21.64 4.85
N ALA A 59 12.64 -22.53 3.87
CA ALA A 59 13.15 -22.14 2.56
C ALA A 59 12.07 -21.46 1.68
N SER A 60 10.79 -21.70 1.97
CA SER A 60 9.63 -21.03 1.38
C SER A 60 8.50 -20.97 2.42
N ASP A 61 7.65 -19.95 2.28
CA ASP A 61 6.41 -19.82 3.06
C ASP A 61 5.42 -20.94 2.73
N TYR A 62 5.55 -21.57 1.56
CA TYR A 62 4.56 -22.44 0.95
C TYR A 62 4.95 -23.92 1.08
N LEU A 63 4.00 -24.73 1.56
CA LEU A 63 4.07 -26.19 1.53
C LEU A 63 2.78 -26.79 1.01
N TRP A 64 2.88 -27.57 -0.06
CA TRP A 64 1.78 -28.38 -0.56
C TRP A 64 1.67 -29.68 0.23
N TYR A 65 0.47 -29.98 0.72
CA TYR A 65 0.05 -31.28 1.25
C TYR A 65 -0.93 -31.90 0.27
N LEU A 66 -0.58 -33.05 -0.29
CA LEU A 66 -1.27 -33.62 -1.45
C LEU A 66 -1.74 -35.03 -1.13
N THR A 67 -2.98 -35.34 -1.46
CA THR A 67 -3.49 -36.71 -1.33
C THR A 67 -4.55 -37.03 -2.37
N ASN A 68 -4.70 -38.32 -2.65
CA ASN A 68 -5.78 -38.83 -3.50
C ASN A 68 -6.88 -39.43 -2.63
N VAL A 69 -8.14 -39.16 -2.99
CA VAL A 69 -9.33 -39.77 -2.37
C VAL A 69 -10.15 -40.46 -3.44
N ASN A 70 -10.23 -41.79 -3.35
CA ASN A 70 -11.07 -42.58 -4.24
C ASN A 70 -12.51 -42.62 -3.71
N ILE A 71 -13.46 -42.27 -4.58
CA ILE A 71 -14.90 -42.25 -4.32
C ILE A 71 -15.54 -43.36 -5.15
N GLN A 72 -16.29 -44.24 -4.50
CA GLN A 72 -16.95 -45.34 -5.19
C GLN A 72 -18.13 -44.82 -6.04
N PRO A 73 -18.41 -45.43 -7.21
CA PRO A 73 -19.51 -44.98 -8.08
C PRO A 73 -20.91 -45.08 -7.45
N ASP A 74 -21.08 -45.89 -6.41
CA ASP A 74 -22.33 -46.11 -5.67
C ASP A 74 -22.49 -45.22 -4.44
N GLU A 75 -21.58 -44.25 -4.23
CA GLU A 75 -21.68 -43.26 -3.16
C GLU A 75 -22.99 -42.46 -3.23
N GLY A 76 -23.75 -42.45 -2.13
CA GLY A 76 -25.10 -41.89 -2.10
C GLY A 76 -25.14 -40.40 -2.45
N PHE A 77 -24.10 -39.65 -2.08
CA PHE A 77 -24.01 -38.22 -2.35
C PHE A 77 -23.97 -37.87 -3.84
N LEU A 78 -23.48 -38.80 -4.69
CA LEU A 78 -23.39 -38.59 -6.14
C LEU A 78 -24.78 -38.47 -6.80
N ASN A 79 -25.80 -39.07 -6.18
CA ASN A 79 -27.14 -39.19 -6.77
C ASN A 79 -28.21 -38.32 -6.08
N ASN A 80 -27.92 -37.78 -4.89
CA ASN A 80 -28.91 -37.07 -4.06
C ASN A 80 -28.69 -35.55 -4.01
N GLY A 81 -27.69 -35.03 -4.72
CA GLY A 81 -27.35 -33.60 -4.75
C GLY A 81 -26.70 -33.05 -3.48
N GLN A 82 -26.30 -33.92 -2.55
CA GLN A 82 -25.51 -33.56 -1.37
C GLN A 82 -24.01 -33.60 -1.69
N TYR A 83 -23.23 -32.92 -0.86
CA TYR A 83 -21.78 -32.93 -0.95
C TYR A 83 -21.20 -33.43 0.38
N PRO A 84 -20.11 -34.22 0.33
CA PRO A 84 -19.41 -34.59 1.54
C PRO A 84 -18.72 -33.35 2.13
N VAL A 85 -18.58 -33.34 3.46
CA VAL A 85 -17.94 -32.26 4.21
C VAL A 85 -16.50 -32.64 4.50
N LEU A 86 -15.56 -31.83 4.01
CA LEU A 86 -14.14 -31.98 4.28
C LEU A 86 -13.76 -31.06 5.45
N THR A 87 -13.19 -31.63 6.50
CA THR A 87 -12.62 -30.92 7.64
C THR A 87 -11.11 -31.07 7.66
N VAL A 88 -10.38 -29.95 7.72
CA VAL A 88 -8.91 -29.90 7.76
C VAL A 88 -8.48 -29.05 8.95
N MET A 89 -7.76 -29.65 9.89
CA MET A 89 -7.14 -28.91 10.99
C MET A 89 -5.66 -28.67 10.70
N SER A 90 -5.23 -27.42 10.90
CA SER A 90 -3.86 -26.96 10.68
C SER A 90 -3.36 -26.18 11.89
N ALA A 91 -2.06 -26.28 12.18
CA ALA A 91 -1.40 -25.47 13.19
C ALA A 91 -1.20 -24.00 12.74
N GLY A 92 -1.44 -23.69 11.47
CA GLY A 92 -1.36 -22.34 10.91
C GLY A 92 -0.40 -22.23 9.71
N HIS A 93 -0.26 -21.05 9.10
CA HIS A 93 -0.87 -19.75 9.46
C HIS A 93 -2.02 -19.34 8.52
N ALA A 94 -1.96 -19.78 7.27
CA ALA A 94 -3.08 -19.74 6.32
C ALA A 94 -3.15 -21.07 5.55
N LEU A 95 -4.33 -21.39 5.04
CA LEU A 95 -4.62 -22.62 4.34
C LEU A 95 -5.55 -22.33 3.16
N GLN A 96 -5.14 -22.76 1.97
CA GLN A 96 -6.01 -22.84 0.80
C GLN A 96 -6.27 -24.31 0.45
N VAL A 97 -7.52 -24.65 0.20
CA VAL A 97 -7.95 -26.01 -0.10
C VAL A 97 -8.38 -26.09 -1.56
N PHE A 98 -7.73 -26.96 -2.33
CA PHE A 98 -8.03 -27.22 -3.73
C PHE A 98 -8.56 -28.64 -3.90
N ILE A 99 -9.64 -28.76 -4.67
CA ILE A 99 -10.28 -30.02 -5.01
C ILE A 99 -10.27 -30.15 -6.53
N ASN A 100 -9.59 -31.18 -7.03
CA ASN A 100 -9.40 -31.43 -8.46
C ASN A 100 -8.89 -30.19 -9.22
N GLY A 101 -7.95 -29.45 -8.62
CA GLY A 101 -7.32 -28.25 -9.18
C GLY A 101 -8.15 -26.97 -9.05
N GLN A 102 -9.35 -27.01 -8.45
CA GLN A 102 -10.17 -25.82 -8.22
C GLN A 102 -10.13 -25.40 -6.75
N LEU A 103 -9.97 -24.10 -6.49
CA LEU A 103 -10.03 -23.55 -5.13
C LEU A 103 -11.43 -23.79 -4.55
N SER A 104 -11.47 -24.50 -3.43
CA SER A 104 -12.69 -24.76 -2.65
C SER A 104 -12.87 -23.78 -1.51
N GLY A 105 -11.79 -23.23 -0.96
CA GLY A 105 -11.86 -22.17 0.05
C GLY A 105 -10.53 -21.88 0.73
N THR A 106 -10.53 -20.80 1.51
CA THR A 106 -9.36 -20.25 2.18
C THR A 106 -9.70 -19.91 3.63
N VAL A 107 -8.83 -20.29 4.56
CA VAL A 107 -8.91 -19.90 5.98
C VAL A 107 -7.55 -19.40 6.46
N TYR A 108 -7.54 -18.47 7.41
CA TYR A 108 -6.32 -17.87 7.94
C TYR A 108 -6.50 -17.45 9.40
N GLY A 109 -5.38 -17.43 10.12
CA GLY A 109 -5.32 -17.20 11.56
C GLY A 109 -4.88 -15.77 11.88
N GLY A 110 -4.92 -15.44 13.17
CA GLY A 110 -4.31 -14.22 13.71
C GLY A 110 -3.03 -14.53 14.45
N LEU A 111 -2.27 -13.49 14.83
CA LEU A 111 -1.02 -13.63 15.58
C LEU A 111 -1.19 -14.41 16.89
N GLU A 112 -2.28 -14.17 17.63
CA GLU A 112 -2.56 -14.85 18.90
C GLU A 112 -3.11 -16.27 18.70
N ASN A 113 -3.86 -16.50 17.61
CA ASN A 113 -4.53 -17.76 17.31
C ASN A 113 -4.20 -18.18 15.87
N PRO A 114 -3.00 -18.75 15.64
CA PRO A 114 -2.55 -19.18 14.32
C PRO A 114 -3.26 -20.43 13.80
N LYS A 115 -3.79 -21.27 14.70
CA LYS A 115 -4.44 -22.55 14.38
C LYS A 115 -5.70 -22.36 13.56
N LEU A 116 -5.95 -23.26 12.62
CA LEU A 116 -7.01 -23.17 11.63
C LEU A 116 -7.85 -24.44 11.58
N THR A 117 -9.13 -24.25 11.27
CA THR A 117 -10.01 -25.34 10.82
C THR A 117 -10.72 -24.88 9.56
N PHE A 118 -10.48 -25.56 8.44
CA PHE A 118 -11.36 -25.52 7.27
C PHE A 118 -12.44 -26.60 7.44
N SER A 119 -13.70 -26.28 7.19
CA SER A 119 -14.80 -27.24 7.25
C SER A 119 -15.91 -26.79 6.29
N ASP A 120 -15.97 -27.39 5.10
CA ASP A 120 -16.96 -27.04 4.08
C ASP A 120 -17.32 -28.24 3.19
N ASN A 121 -18.42 -28.10 2.46
CA ASN A 121 -18.85 -29.03 1.43
C ASN A 121 -17.88 -28.99 0.24
N VAL A 122 -17.43 -30.17 -0.21
CA VAL A 122 -16.50 -30.30 -1.33
C VAL A 122 -17.09 -31.07 -2.49
N LYS A 123 -16.82 -30.60 -3.71
CA LYS A 123 -17.31 -31.23 -4.94
C LYS A 123 -16.39 -32.38 -5.35
N LEU A 124 -16.78 -33.61 -5.00
CA LEU A 124 -16.08 -34.83 -5.41
C LEU A 124 -16.83 -35.53 -6.56
N ARG A 125 -16.08 -36.26 -7.38
CA ARG A 125 -16.61 -37.10 -8.47
C ARG A 125 -16.29 -38.57 -8.21
N ALA A 126 -16.99 -39.48 -8.89
CA ALA A 126 -16.64 -40.90 -8.85
C ALA A 126 -15.18 -41.12 -9.34
N GLY A 127 -14.49 -42.08 -8.73
CA GLY A 127 -13.08 -42.37 -8.97
C GLY A 127 -12.14 -41.50 -8.11
N ILE A 128 -10.93 -41.28 -8.63
CA ILE A 128 -9.86 -40.57 -7.92
C ILE A 128 -10.13 -39.06 -7.95
N ASN A 129 -10.14 -38.47 -6.75
CA ASN A 129 -10.16 -37.03 -6.54
C ASN A 129 -8.82 -36.58 -5.98
N LYS A 130 -8.25 -35.52 -6.57
CA LYS A 130 -7.01 -34.91 -6.12
C LYS A 130 -7.35 -33.84 -5.08
N ILE A 131 -6.84 -33.98 -3.87
CA ILE A 131 -7.01 -33.02 -2.79
C ILE A 131 -5.64 -32.41 -2.51
N SER A 132 -5.53 -31.11 -2.72
CA SER A 132 -4.29 -30.36 -2.54
C SER A 132 -4.52 -29.24 -1.54
N PHE A 133 -3.73 -29.20 -0.48
CA PHE A 133 -3.73 -28.10 0.48
C PHE A 133 -2.46 -27.29 0.30
N LEU A 134 -2.61 -25.98 0.12
CA LEU A 134 -1.50 -25.05 0.19
C LEU A 134 -1.48 -24.46 1.60
N SER A 135 -0.53 -24.93 2.41
CA SER A 135 -0.27 -24.39 3.74
C SER A 135 0.75 -23.27 3.66
N VAL A 136 0.51 -22.17 4.38
CA VAL A 136 1.32 -20.96 4.31
C VAL A 136 1.76 -20.50 5.69
N ALA A 137 3.07 -20.36 5.88
CA ALA A 137 3.66 -19.75 7.07
C ALA A 137 3.85 -18.25 6.84
N VAL A 138 3.24 -17.40 7.69
CA VAL A 138 3.39 -15.94 7.63
C VAL A 138 4.37 -15.44 8.68
N GLY A 139 5.65 -15.81 8.51
CA GLY A 139 6.67 -15.65 9.55
C GLY A 139 6.56 -16.69 10.66
N LEU A 140 7.66 -16.90 11.40
CA LEU A 140 7.73 -17.86 12.50
C LEU A 140 7.57 -17.19 13.87
N PRO A 141 7.09 -17.91 14.90
CA PRO A 141 7.01 -17.40 16.26
C PRO A 141 8.36 -16.87 16.76
N ASN A 142 8.34 -15.74 17.46
CA ASN A 142 9.54 -15.05 17.93
C ASN A 142 9.49 -14.63 19.41
N VAL A 143 8.44 -15.03 20.13
CA VAL A 143 8.25 -14.74 21.57
C VAL A 143 7.32 -15.77 22.20
N GLY A 144 7.61 -16.18 23.43
CA GLY A 144 6.88 -17.21 24.16
C GLY A 144 7.81 -18.18 24.90
N LEU A 145 7.30 -18.92 25.88
CA LEU A 145 8.06 -20.04 26.43
C LEU A 145 7.98 -21.20 25.43
N HIS A 146 9.14 -21.74 25.03
CA HIS A 146 9.24 -22.84 24.06
C HIS A 146 8.59 -22.55 22.70
N PHE A 147 8.63 -21.31 22.22
CA PHE A 147 8.03 -20.97 20.92
C PHE A 147 8.70 -21.72 19.76
N GLU A 148 9.96 -22.16 19.95
CA GLU A 148 10.70 -23.00 19.00
C GLU A 148 10.09 -24.40 18.78
N THR A 149 9.20 -24.85 19.67
CA THR A 149 8.53 -26.15 19.56
C THR A 149 7.10 -26.04 19.04
N TRP A 150 6.65 -24.83 18.65
CA TRP A 150 5.30 -24.64 18.13
C TRP A 150 5.26 -25.00 16.65
N ASN A 151 4.29 -25.85 16.29
CA ASN A 151 4.17 -26.38 14.95
C ASN A 151 3.53 -25.37 13.98
N ALA A 152 3.81 -25.55 12.70
CA ALA A 152 3.05 -24.98 11.59
C ALA A 152 2.56 -26.09 10.64
N GLY A 153 1.60 -25.76 9.79
CA GLY A 153 1.13 -26.67 8.75
C GLY A 153 0.01 -27.64 9.15
N VAL A 154 -0.40 -28.45 8.18
CA VAL A 154 -1.51 -29.39 8.32
C VAL A 154 -1.03 -30.63 9.07
N LEU A 155 -1.35 -30.70 10.36
CA LEU A 155 -1.08 -31.87 11.23
C LEU A 155 -2.34 -32.67 11.57
N GLY A 156 -3.48 -32.25 11.02
CA GLY A 156 -4.74 -32.93 11.18
C GLY A 156 -5.40 -32.71 12.55
N PRO A 157 -6.51 -33.42 12.81
CA PRO A 157 -7.12 -34.42 11.93
C PRO A 157 -7.64 -33.86 10.59
N VAL A 158 -7.63 -34.72 9.56
CA VAL A 158 -8.24 -34.45 8.25
C VAL A 158 -9.34 -35.48 8.01
N THR A 159 -10.60 -35.06 7.95
CA THR A 159 -11.74 -35.98 7.85
C THR A 159 -12.69 -35.63 6.72
N LEU A 160 -13.30 -36.65 6.12
CA LEU A 160 -14.30 -36.53 5.07
C LEU A 160 -15.59 -37.22 5.51
N LYS A 161 -16.62 -36.43 5.82
CA LYS A 161 -17.91 -36.90 6.32
C LYS A 161 -18.96 -36.92 5.21
N GLY A 162 -19.89 -37.87 5.29
CA GLY A 162 -21.03 -37.96 4.37
C GLY A 162 -20.83 -38.95 3.23
N LEU A 163 -19.94 -39.93 3.45
CA LEU A 163 -19.79 -41.10 2.59
C LEU A 163 -20.75 -42.20 3.06
N ASN A 164 -20.99 -43.21 2.22
CA ASN A 164 -21.76 -44.40 2.57
C ASN A 164 -21.17 -45.12 3.80
N GLU A 165 -19.84 -45.14 3.92
CA GLU A 165 -19.09 -45.67 5.08
C GLU A 165 -19.11 -44.75 6.32
N GLY A 166 -19.79 -43.61 6.25
CA GLY A 166 -19.88 -42.62 7.31
C GLY A 166 -18.83 -41.51 7.19
N THR A 167 -17.75 -41.59 7.97
CA THR A 167 -16.67 -40.60 7.99
C THR A 167 -15.34 -41.29 7.79
N ARG A 168 -14.59 -40.84 6.79
CA ARG A 168 -13.23 -41.32 6.50
C ARG A 168 -12.21 -40.38 7.15
N ASP A 169 -11.27 -40.95 7.90
CA ASP A 169 -10.10 -40.22 8.39
C ASP A 169 -8.96 -40.36 7.39
N LEU A 170 -8.49 -39.23 6.86
CA LEU A 170 -7.44 -39.13 5.85
C LEU A 170 -6.06 -38.88 6.48
N THR A 171 -5.98 -38.71 7.81
CA THR A 171 -4.75 -38.26 8.49
C THR A 171 -3.59 -39.23 8.30
N ASN A 172 -3.84 -40.55 8.39
CA ASN A 172 -2.80 -41.59 8.37
C ASN A 172 -2.62 -42.26 7.00
N GLN A 173 -3.21 -41.71 5.93
CA GLN A 173 -3.02 -42.26 4.59
C GLN A 173 -1.73 -41.73 3.95
N LYS A 174 -1.46 -42.14 2.71
CA LYS A 174 -0.30 -41.66 1.96
C LYS A 174 -0.49 -40.18 1.58
N TRP A 175 0.47 -39.34 1.96
CA TRP A 175 0.55 -37.92 1.59
C TRP A 175 1.79 -37.68 0.74
N SER A 176 1.65 -36.82 -0.29
CA SER A 176 2.75 -36.27 -1.07
C SER A 176 2.96 -34.79 -0.71
N TYR A 177 4.19 -34.30 -0.83
CA TYR A 177 4.58 -32.94 -0.45
C TYR A 177 5.39 -32.28 -1.57
N LYS A 178 5.17 -30.97 -1.77
CA LYS A 178 6.02 -30.10 -2.60
C LYS A 178 6.31 -28.80 -1.85
N VAL A 179 7.60 -28.49 -1.69
CA VAL A 179 8.06 -27.26 -1.05
C VAL A 179 8.05 -26.13 -2.07
N GLY A 180 7.50 -24.97 -1.67
CA GLY A 180 7.49 -23.77 -2.49
C GLY A 180 6.51 -23.80 -3.67
N LEU A 181 6.66 -22.79 -4.51
CA LEU A 181 5.88 -22.59 -5.73
C LEU A 181 6.74 -22.89 -6.97
N GLU A 182 6.11 -23.28 -8.06
CA GLU A 182 6.76 -23.42 -9.37
C GLU A 182 7.36 -22.08 -9.82
N GLY A 183 6.65 -20.97 -9.64
CA GLY A 183 7.20 -19.65 -9.94
C GLY A 183 8.41 -19.24 -9.08
N GLU A 184 8.55 -19.80 -7.86
CA GLU A 184 9.76 -19.66 -7.04
C GLU A 184 10.91 -20.48 -7.64
N ALA A 185 10.65 -21.75 -8.00
CA ALA A 185 11.65 -22.63 -8.62
C ALA A 185 12.15 -22.08 -9.97
N LEU A 186 11.26 -21.48 -10.77
CA LEU A 186 11.58 -20.81 -12.03
C LEU A 186 12.17 -19.40 -11.82
N SER A 187 12.23 -18.90 -10.58
CA SER A 187 12.74 -17.57 -10.25
C SER A 187 12.08 -16.45 -11.07
N LEU A 188 10.74 -16.49 -11.22
CA LEU A 188 9.98 -15.55 -12.06
C LEU A 188 10.13 -14.08 -11.63
N HIS A 189 10.56 -13.85 -10.39
CA HIS A 189 10.89 -12.53 -9.85
C HIS A 189 12.16 -11.89 -10.46
N THR A 190 12.97 -12.67 -11.19
CA THR A 190 14.20 -12.22 -11.86
C THR A 190 13.96 -11.99 -13.35
N ILE A 191 14.80 -11.18 -14.00
CA ILE A 191 14.73 -10.94 -15.45
C ILE A 191 14.92 -12.26 -16.23
N SER A 192 15.90 -13.07 -15.84
CA SER A 192 16.22 -14.34 -16.50
C SER A 192 15.13 -15.40 -16.32
N GLY A 193 14.62 -15.55 -15.09
CA GLY A 193 13.55 -16.51 -14.80
C GLY A 193 12.22 -16.10 -15.43
N SER A 194 11.92 -14.80 -15.49
CA SER A 194 10.70 -14.30 -16.13
C SER A 194 10.58 -14.69 -17.62
N SER A 195 11.67 -15.02 -18.31
CA SER A 195 11.64 -15.49 -19.71
C SER A 195 11.31 -16.98 -19.87
N SER A 196 11.18 -17.75 -18.79
CA SER A 196 10.95 -19.20 -18.86
C SER A 196 9.48 -19.62 -19.02
N VAL A 197 8.54 -18.67 -18.97
CA VAL A 197 7.10 -18.93 -19.09
C VAL A 197 6.44 -17.99 -20.09
N GLU A 198 5.29 -18.42 -20.61
CA GLU A 198 4.46 -17.60 -21.49
C GLU A 198 3.55 -16.69 -20.66
N TRP A 199 3.81 -15.38 -20.72
CA TRP A 199 3.01 -14.37 -20.05
C TRP A 199 1.84 -13.93 -20.93
N VAL A 200 0.67 -13.75 -20.34
CA VAL A 200 -0.52 -13.22 -21.03
C VAL A 200 -0.76 -11.76 -20.67
N GLU A 201 -1.33 -10.99 -21.59
CA GLU A 201 -1.56 -9.55 -21.43
C GLU A 201 -2.88 -9.11 -22.09
N GLY A 202 -3.22 -7.83 -21.92
CA GLY A 202 -4.41 -7.25 -22.53
C GLY A 202 -5.71 -7.93 -22.03
N PRO A 203 -6.65 -8.30 -22.93
CA PRO A 203 -7.92 -8.93 -22.53
C PRO A 203 -7.78 -10.28 -21.81
N SER A 204 -6.64 -10.95 -21.96
CA SER A 204 -6.34 -12.23 -21.32
C SER A 204 -5.66 -12.08 -19.95
N LEU A 205 -5.38 -10.85 -19.50
CA LEU A 205 -4.81 -10.58 -18.20
C LEU A 205 -5.70 -11.18 -17.10
N ALA A 206 -5.12 -12.04 -16.27
CA ALA A 206 -5.83 -12.64 -15.16
C ALA A 206 -6.23 -11.56 -14.14
N GLN A 207 -7.49 -11.55 -13.73
CA GLN A 207 -8.00 -10.65 -12.69
C GLN A 207 -8.75 -11.44 -11.65
N LYS A 208 -8.48 -11.13 -10.36
CA LYS A 208 -9.11 -11.78 -9.21
C LYS A 208 -8.96 -13.31 -9.22
N GLN A 209 -7.93 -13.81 -9.89
CA GLN A 209 -7.57 -15.22 -9.90
C GLN A 209 -6.54 -15.46 -8.80
N PRO A 210 -6.75 -16.45 -7.92
CA PRO A 210 -5.73 -16.84 -6.95
C PRO A 210 -4.50 -17.40 -7.68
N MET A 211 -3.39 -17.53 -6.95
CA MET A 211 -2.17 -18.17 -7.45
C MET A 211 -1.72 -17.60 -8.80
N THR A 212 -1.56 -16.29 -8.89
CA THR A 212 -1.21 -15.59 -10.13
C THR A 212 0.03 -14.73 -9.95
N TRP A 213 0.99 -14.87 -10.85
CA TRP A 213 2.14 -13.98 -10.97
C TRP A 213 1.79 -12.83 -11.90
N TYR A 214 2.16 -11.62 -11.52
CA TYR A 214 2.04 -10.41 -12.31
C TYR A 214 3.42 -9.78 -12.49
N LYS A 215 3.66 -9.21 -13.67
CA LYS A 215 4.85 -8.38 -13.90
C LYS A 215 4.55 -7.16 -14.74
N THR A 216 5.35 -6.13 -14.55
CA THR A 216 5.35 -4.92 -15.37
C THR A 216 6.74 -4.29 -15.35
N THR A 217 6.96 -3.30 -16.21
CA THR A 217 8.18 -2.49 -16.19
C THR A 217 7.86 -1.01 -16.07
N PHE A 218 8.68 -0.25 -15.34
CA PHE A 218 8.44 1.17 -15.13
C PHE A 218 9.72 1.98 -14.96
N ASN A 219 9.62 3.29 -15.22
CA ASN A 219 10.73 4.23 -15.01
C ASN A 219 10.68 4.80 -13.60
N ALA A 220 11.84 5.08 -13.01
CA ALA A 220 11.90 5.66 -11.68
C ALA A 220 11.28 7.07 -11.69
N PRO A 221 10.37 7.38 -10.75
CA PRO A 221 9.85 8.72 -10.60
C PRO A 221 10.95 9.71 -10.22
N GLU A 222 10.84 10.92 -10.74
CA GLU A 222 11.72 12.03 -10.36
C GLU A 222 11.62 12.37 -8.85
N GLY A 223 12.57 13.19 -8.40
CA GLY A 223 12.64 13.67 -7.02
C GLY A 223 13.33 12.71 -6.06
N ASN A 224 13.27 13.04 -4.77
CA ASN A 224 13.94 12.30 -3.70
C ASN A 224 12.98 11.82 -2.60
N ASP A 225 11.68 12.10 -2.73
CA ASP A 225 10.66 11.71 -1.74
C ASP A 225 10.55 10.18 -1.63
N PRO A 226 10.39 9.58 -0.43
CA PRO A 226 10.23 8.13 -0.31
C PRO A 226 9.08 7.59 -1.17
N LEU A 227 9.23 6.37 -1.69
CA LEU A 227 8.27 5.73 -2.58
C LEU A 227 7.61 4.52 -1.91
N ALA A 228 6.40 4.17 -2.33
CA ALA A 228 5.77 2.91 -1.99
C ALA A 228 4.82 2.45 -3.09
N LEU A 229 4.44 1.18 -3.08
CA LEU A 229 3.29 0.67 -3.85
C LEU A 229 2.04 0.78 -3.00
N ASP A 230 0.98 1.33 -3.58
CA ASP A 230 -0.37 1.17 -3.08
C ASP A 230 -0.94 -0.16 -3.58
N MET A 231 -1.12 -1.12 -2.69
CA MET A 231 -1.58 -2.47 -3.02
C MET A 231 -3.05 -2.69 -2.67
N ASN A 232 -3.85 -1.64 -2.47
CA ASN A 232 -5.23 -1.74 -1.99
C ASN A 232 -6.16 -2.62 -2.83
N GLY A 233 -5.86 -2.81 -4.13
CA GLY A 233 -6.63 -3.71 -5.02
C GLY A 233 -6.17 -5.17 -5.01
N MET A 234 -5.17 -5.52 -4.19
CA MET A 234 -4.57 -6.84 -4.13
C MET A 234 -5.03 -7.61 -2.89
N GLY A 235 -4.67 -8.89 -2.79
CA GLY A 235 -5.09 -9.78 -1.70
C GLY A 235 -3.96 -10.06 -0.73
N LYS A 236 -3.14 -11.06 -1.05
CA LYS A 236 -1.98 -11.51 -0.27
C LYS A 236 -0.90 -12.01 -1.22
N GLY A 237 0.37 -11.89 -0.85
CA GLY A 237 1.46 -12.56 -1.57
C GLY A 237 2.80 -11.88 -1.36
N LEU A 238 3.60 -11.78 -2.42
CA LEU A 238 4.99 -11.34 -2.38
C LEU A 238 5.28 -10.31 -3.48
N ILE A 239 6.19 -9.36 -3.19
CA ILE A 239 6.58 -8.29 -4.10
C ILE A 239 8.10 -8.29 -4.30
N TRP A 240 8.53 -8.10 -5.54
CA TRP A 240 9.94 -7.88 -5.90
C TRP A 240 10.11 -6.69 -6.83
N ILE A 241 11.25 -6.01 -6.68
CA ILE A 241 11.70 -4.97 -7.62
C ILE A 241 13.12 -5.30 -8.05
N ASN A 242 13.34 -5.41 -9.36
CA ASN A 242 14.64 -5.74 -9.95
C ASN A 242 15.28 -7.02 -9.38
N GLY A 243 14.45 -8.00 -8.98
CA GLY A 243 14.89 -9.24 -8.34
C GLY A 243 15.03 -9.17 -6.81
N GLU A 244 15.03 -7.97 -6.23
CA GLU A 244 15.12 -7.77 -4.78
C GLU A 244 13.74 -7.88 -4.13
N SER A 245 13.63 -8.67 -3.06
CA SER A 245 12.37 -8.85 -2.33
C SER A 245 12.02 -7.61 -1.52
N ILE A 246 10.87 -7.00 -1.81
CA ILE A 246 10.27 -5.92 -1.00
C ILE A 246 9.61 -6.50 0.26
N GLY A 247 9.11 -7.73 0.16
CA GLY A 247 8.48 -8.47 1.25
C GLY A 247 7.07 -8.96 0.93
N ARG A 248 6.39 -9.45 1.96
CA ARG A 248 5.01 -9.95 1.88
C ARG A 248 4.03 -8.78 1.80
N HIS A 249 3.03 -8.86 0.92
CA HIS A 249 1.84 -8.02 0.98
C HIS A 249 0.65 -8.78 1.52
N TRP A 250 -0.16 -8.12 2.36
CA TRP A 250 -1.44 -8.64 2.82
C TRP A 250 -2.50 -7.54 3.06
N PRO A 251 -2.78 -6.70 2.06
CA PRO A 251 -3.83 -5.67 2.15
C PRO A 251 -5.24 -6.25 2.37
N GLY A 252 -5.48 -7.51 1.97
CA GLY A 252 -6.73 -8.22 2.25
C GLY A 252 -6.99 -8.49 3.74
N TYR A 253 -5.95 -8.42 4.60
CA TYR A 253 -6.14 -8.52 6.04
C TYR A 253 -6.48 -7.13 6.62
N ILE A 254 -7.78 -6.91 6.83
CA ILE A 254 -8.32 -5.66 7.38
C ILE A 254 -8.02 -5.54 8.89
N ALA A 255 -7.51 -4.38 9.30
CA ALA A 255 -7.19 -4.08 10.69
C ALA A 255 -8.46 -4.06 11.56
N LYS A 256 -8.42 -4.83 12.65
CA LYS A 256 -9.45 -4.87 13.69
C LYS A 256 -8.83 -4.41 15.01
N GLY A 257 -9.58 -3.66 15.80
CA GLY A 257 -9.10 -3.11 17.06
C GLY A 257 -10.01 -2.02 17.59
N HIS A 258 -9.52 -1.25 18.55
CA HIS A 258 -10.25 -0.16 19.18
C HIS A 258 -9.60 1.18 18.89
N CYS A 259 -9.95 1.76 17.74
CA CYS A 259 -9.35 3.01 17.25
C CYS A 259 -10.11 4.25 17.73
N ASN A 260 -10.14 4.48 19.05
CA ASN A 260 -10.72 5.67 19.64
C ASN A 260 -9.73 6.84 19.72
N GLY A 261 -10.25 8.07 19.86
CA GLY A 261 -9.43 9.21 20.20
C GLY A 261 -8.73 8.99 21.55
N CYS A 262 -7.44 9.30 21.62
CA CYS A 262 -6.64 9.08 22.81
C CYS A 262 -5.98 10.37 23.32
N SER A 263 -5.60 10.39 24.60
CA SER A 263 -4.83 11.45 25.21
C SER A 263 -3.45 10.94 25.63
N TYR A 264 -2.44 11.80 25.52
CA TYR A 264 -1.10 11.52 26.03
C TYR A 264 -1.11 11.33 27.56
N ALA A 265 -2.05 11.97 28.26
CA ALA A 265 -2.16 11.90 29.70
C ALA A 265 -2.63 10.52 30.19
N GLY A 266 -2.16 10.12 31.37
CA GLY A 266 -2.45 8.82 31.98
C GLY A 266 -1.57 7.69 31.44
N THR A 267 -1.59 6.55 32.14
CA THR A 267 -0.78 5.37 31.79
C THR A 267 -1.02 4.96 30.34
N PHE A 268 0.06 4.65 29.63
CA PHE A 268 0.01 4.16 28.25
C PHE A 268 -0.07 2.63 28.22
N ASN A 269 -0.75 2.10 27.22
CA ASN A 269 -0.64 0.71 26.76
C ASN A 269 -0.73 0.70 25.24
N GLU A 270 -0.32 -0.41 24.63
CA GLU A 270 -0.27 -0.64 23.19
C GLU A 270 -1.62 -0.48 22.47
N ASN A 271 -2.73 -0.64 23.20
CA ASN A 271 -4.09 -0.52 22.67
C ASN A 271 -4.68 0.90 22.82
N LYS A 272 -4.00 1.82 23.51
CA LYS A 272 -4.56 3.12 23.90
C LYS A 272 -4.81 4.08 22.72
N CYS A 273 -3.94 4.04 21.71
CA CYS A 273 -3.90 5.02 20.62
C CYS A 273 -3.85 4.35 19.25
N GLN A 274 -4.56 3.23 19.07
CA GLN A 274 -4.62 2.54 17.79
C GLN A 274 -5.31 3.40 16.72
N THR A 275 -4.88 3.22 15.47
CA THR A 275 -5.42 3.92 14.30
C THR A 275 -5.64 2.93 13.15
N ASN A 276 -6.32 3.37 12.09
CA ASN A 276 -6.46 2.61 10.84
C ASN A 276 -7.37 1.36 10.93
N CYS A 277 -8.24 1.26 11.95
CA CYS A 277 -9.25 0.20 12.01
C CYS A 277 -10.20 0.29 10.82
N GLY A 278 -10.55 -0.87 10.22
CA GLY A 278 -11.43 -0.96 9.04
C GLY A 278 -10.71 -0.77 7.70
N GLU A 279 -9.43 -0.39 7.71
CA GLU A 279 -8.57 -0.28 6.54
C GLU A 279 -7.66 -1.52 6.42
N PRO A 280 -7.00 -1.76 5.27
CA PRO A 280 -5.92 -2.72 5.18
C PRO A 280 -4.90 -2.53 6.31
N SER A 281 -4.54 -3.60 7.01
CA SER A 281 -3.52 -3.58 8.08
C SER A 281 -2.22 -2.94 7.60
N GLN A 282 -1.85 -3.22 6.35
CA GLN A 282 -0.85 -2.47 5.61
C GLN A 282 -1.28 -2.32 4.14
N ARG A 283 -1.48 -1.06 3.72
CA ARG A 283 -1.82 -0.70 2.34
C ARG A 283 -0.61 -0.37 1.47
N TRP A 284 0.37 0.31 2.06
CA TRP A 284 1.54 0.83 1.35
C TRP A 284 2.81 0.02 1.65
N TYR A 285 3.52 -0.36 0.59
CA TYR A 285 4.71 -1.20 0.66
C TYR A 285 5.92 -0.42 0.17
N HIS A 286 6.85 -0.11 1.07
CA HIS A 286 7.97 0.81 0.83
C HIS A 286 8.90 0.31 -0.27
N ILE A 287 9.27 1.22 -1.18
CA ILE A 287 10.28 0.99 -2.22
C ILE A 287 11.51 1.86 -1.93
N PRO A 288 12.66 1.26 -1.61
CA PRO A 288 13.91 1.99 -1.49
C PRO A 288 14.31 2.60 -2.85
N ARG A 289 14.51 3.93 -2.90
CA ARG A 289 14.94 4.60 -4.14
C ARG A 289 16.26 4.05 -4.70
N SER A 290 17.16 3.59 -3.84
CA SER A 290 18.44 3.00 -4.23
C SER A 290 18.31 1.68 -4.99
N TRP A 291 17.14 1.02 -4.96
CA TRP A 291 16.88 -0.19 -5.73
C TRP A 291 16.38 0.09 -7.15
N LEU A 292 16.09 1.37 -7.46
CA LEU A 292 15.58 1.78 -8.75
C LEU A 292 16.71 2.24 -9.67
N LYS A 293 16.65 1.77 -10.91
CA LYS A 293 17.35 2.32 -12.07
C LYS A 293 16.54 3.48 -12.64
N PRO A 294 17.15 4.40 -13.40
CA PRO A 294 16.39 5.48 -14.03
C PRO A 294 15.22 4.97 -14.89
N ASN A 295 15.44 3.91 -15.66
CA ASN A 295 14.44 3.32 -16.56
C ASN A 295 14.44 1.79 -16.47
N GLY A 296 13.34 1.16 -16.91
CA GLY A 296 13.27 -0.29 -17.09
C GLY A 296 13.36 -1.10 -15.80
N ASN A 297 12.76 -0.60 -14.72
CA ASN A 297 12.66 -1.36 -13.47
C ASN A 297 11.62 -2.46 -13.62
N LEU A 298 11.99 -3.69 -13.28
CA LEU A 298 11.06 -4.83 -13.25
C LEU A 298 10.34 -4.86 -11.91
N LEU A 299 9.01 -4.81 -11.94
CA LEU A 299 8.15 -5.09 -10.78
C LEU A 299 7.49 -6.46 -10.99
N VAL A 300 7.66 -7.36 -10.04
CA VAL A 300 6.98 -8.68 -10.02
C VAL A 300 6.17 -8.80 -8.74
N VAL A 301 4.95 -9.31 -8.85
CA VAL A 301 4.04 -9.56 -7.74
C VAL A 301 3.51 -10.98 -7.87
N PHE A 302 3.71 -11.80 -6.84
CA PHE A 302 2.94 -13.04 -6.70
C PHE A 302 1.69 -12.74 -5.90
N GLU A 303 0.51 -13.02 -6.44
CA GLU A 303 -0.80 -12.82 -5.80
C GLU A 303 -1.43 -14.18 -5.47
N GLU A 304 -1.47 -14.46 -4.17
CA GLU A 304 -1.91 -15.71 -3.58
C GLU A 304 -3.45 -15.85 -3.55
N TRP A 305 -4.19 -14.78 -3.25
CA TRP A 305 -5.66 -14.84 -3.02
C TRP A 305 -6.48 -14.39 -4.22
N GLY A 306 -5.94 -13.50 -5.02
CA GLY A 306 -6.59 -12.90 -6.18
C GLY A 306 -6.83 -11.41 -5.98
N GLY A 307 -6.30 -10.61 -6.90
CA GLY A 307 -6.37 -9.16 -6.89
C GLY A 307 -6.59 -8.59 -8.28
N ASP A 308 -6.81 -7.28 -8.34
CA ASP A 308 -6.81 -6.51 -9.58
C ASP A 308 -5.49 -5.73 -9.70
N PRO A 309 -4.54 -6.18 -10.54
CA PRO A 309 -3.24 -5.53 -10.66
C PRO A 309 -3.37 -4.10 -11.22
N THR A 310 -4.44 -3.77 -11.93
CA THR A 310 -4.65 -2.43 -12.51
C THR A 310 -4.89 -1.35 -11.45
N ALA A 311 -5.27 -1.75 -10.23
CA ALA A 311 -5.42 -0.87 -9.08
C ALA A 311 -4.10 -0.59 -8.34
N ILE A 312 -3.01 -1.30 -8.67
CA ILE A 312 -1.69 -1.03 -8.11
C ILE A 312 -1.17 0.30 -8.66
N SER A 313 -0.66 1.15 -7.78
CA SER A 313 -0.04 2.41 -8.19
C SER A 313 1.22 2.73 -7.38
N LEU A 314 2.14 3.45 -8.00
CA LEU A 314 3.29 4.00 -7.31
C LEU A 314 2.90 5.33 -6.64
N VAL A 315 3.19 5.43 -5.35
CA VAL A 315 2.89 6.61 -4.55
C VAL A 315 4.17 7.23 -4.00
N ARG A 316 4.20 8.56 -3.92
CA ARG A 316 5.23 9.27 -3.16
C ARG A 316 4.73 9.62 -1.77
N ARG A 317 5.61 9.54 -0.79
CA ARG A 317 5.33 9.98 0.58
C ARG A 317 5.74 11.44 0.73
N SER A 318 4.77 12.34 0.88
CA SER A 318 4.99 13.78 1.03
C SER A 318 4.33 14.31 2.31
N THR A 319 4.76 15.48 2.77
CA THR A 319 4.11 16.20 3.87
C THR A 319 3.01 17.08 3.29
N GLU A 320 1.74 16.76 3.55
CA GLU A 320 0.61 17.55 3.07
C GLU A 320 0.54 18.91 3.77
N ARG A 321 0.67 18.85 5.09
CA ARG A 321 0.46 20.00 5.97
C ARG A 321 1.30 19.90 7.23
N VAL A 322 1.62 21.07 7.76
CA VAL A 322 2.25 21.24 9.07
C VAL A 322 1.34 22.02 9.98
N CYS A 323 1.37 21.68 11.26
CA CYS A 323 0.47 22.23 12.25
C CYS A 323 1.24 22.76 13.45
N ALA A 324 0.73 23.83 14.05
CA ALA A 324 1.15 24.31 15.36
C ALA A 324 -0.02 24.24 16.32
N ASP A 325 0.23 23.83 17.57
CA ASP A 325 -0.77 23.83 18.64
C ASP A 325 -0.11 24.26 19.95
N ILE A 326 -0.13 25.56 20.23
CA ILE A 326 0.71 26.20 21.25
C ILE A 326 -0.18 26.94 22.26
N HIS A 327 -0.01 26.64 23.55
CA HIS A 327 -0.71 27.38 24.60
C HIS A 327 -0.09 28.77 24.81
N GLU A 328 -0.91 29.75 25.15
CA GLU A 328 -0.43 31.05 25.63
C GLU A 328 0.44 30.85 26.89
N GLY A 329 1.60 31.53 26.95
CA GLY A 329 2.54 31.42 28.07
C GLY A 329 3.37 30.13 28.12
N GLN A 330 3.22 29.23 27.15
CA GLN A 330 4.06 28.05 26.97
C GLN A 330 5.56 28.40 26.78
N PRO A 331 6.48 28.03 27.70
CA PRO A 331 7.93 28.17 27.52
C PRO A 331 8.45 27.49 26.26
N SER A 332 9.26 28.19 25.47
CA SER A 332 10.11 27.56 24.45
C SER A 332 11.26 26.77 25.09
N LEU A 333 11.81 25.76 24.41
CA LEU A 333 12.96 24.96 24.91
C LEU A 333 14.17 25.82 25.31
N LYS A 334 14.41 26.96 24.63
CA LYS A 334 15.45 27.94 25.00
C LYS A 334 15.20 28.61 26.36
N ASN A 335 13.95 28.66 26.81
CA ASN A 335 13.54 29.29 28.07
C ASN A 335 13.51 28.32 29.25
N TRP A 336 13.53 27.00 29.05
CA TRP A 336 13.48 26.03 30.16
C TRP A 336 14.62 26.23 31.18
N ARG A 337 15.85 26.51 30.70
CA ARG A 337 17.00 26.80 31.58
C ARG A 337 16.82 28.11 32.37
N MET A 338 16.10 29.09 31.82
CA MET A 338 15.81 30.36 32.49
C MET A 338 14.65 30.24 33.48
N VAL A 339 13.61 29.47 33.14
CA VAL A 339 12.49 29.11 34.01
C VAL A 339 12.96 28.31 35.21
N ALA A 340 13.88 27.35 35.02
CA ALA A 340 14.51 26.61 36.13
C ALA A 340 15.36 27.51 37.05
N SER A 341 15.77 28.70 36.59
CA SER A 341 16.54 29.70 37.34
C SER A 341 15.69 30.84 37.92
N GLY A 342 14.36 30.75 37.87
CA GLY A 342 13.44 31.71 38.50
C GLY A 342 13.31 33.07 37.78
N ARG A 343 13.79 33.21 36.54
CA ARG A 343 13.63 34.43 35.74
C ARG A 343 12.45 34.28 34.77
N TYR A 344 11.36 34.97 35.08
CA TYR A 344 10.08 34.90 34.34
C TYR A 344 9.87 36.05 33.34
N ASP A 345 10.79 37.01 33.27
CA ASP A 345 10.60 38.20 32.44
C ASP A 345 10.67 37.83 30.93
N ASN A 346 9.55 38.03 30.23
CA ASN A 346 9.40 37.94 28.77
C ASN A 346 9.48 36.54 28.12
N LEU A 347 8.84 35.53 28.71
CA LEU A 347 8.55 34.27 28.02
C LEU A 347 7.47 34.45 26.93
N GLN A 348 7.85 34.84 25.73
CA GLN A 348 6.94 34.84 24.58
C GLN A 348 6.93 33.47 23.90
N SER A 349 5.81 32.76 24.00
CA SER A 349 5.54 31.55 23.22
C SER A 349 5.56 31.86 21.73
N LYS A 350 6.15 30.97 20.93
CA LYS A 350 6.19 31.11 19.48
C LYS A 350 5.71 29.82 18.81
N ALA A 351 4.83 29.98 17.84
CA ALA A 351 4.48 28.93 16.90
C ALA A 351 5.51 28.94 15.76
N HIS A 352 6.23 27.83 15.61
CA HIS A 352 7.20 27.63 14.54
C HIS A 352 6.62 26.69 13.49
N LEU A 353 6.61 27.12 12.23
CA LEU A 353 6.22 26.29 11.09
C LEU A 353 7.39 26.24 10.11
N TRP A 354 7.71 25.04 9.62
CA TRP A 354 8.77 24.80 8.67
C TRP A 354 8.41 23.64 7.72
N CYS A 355 8.85 23.75 6.46
CA CYS A 355 8.60 22.78 5.41
C CYS A 355 9.85 21.93 5.15
N PRO A 356 9.69 20.70 4.62
CA PRO A 356 10.79 19.93 4.06
C PRO A 356 11.58 20.72 2.99
N GLN A 357 12.77 20.25 2.66
CA GLN A 357 13.63 20.90 1.67
C GLN A 357 12.93 21.05 0.32
N GLY A 358 12.98 22.26 -0.26
CA GLY A 358 12.38 22.55 -1.57
C GLY A 358 10.88 22.91 -1.52
N GLN A 359 10.20 22.69 -0.39
CA GLN A 359 8.81 23.07 -0.20
C GLN A 359 8.67 24.44 0.47
N ARG A 360 7.52 25.10 0.28
CA ARG A 360 7.16 26.36 0.93
C ARG A 360 5.72 26.29 1.42
N ILE A 361 5.38 27.11 2.42
CA ILE A 361 3.99 27.25 2.86
C ILE A 361 3.23 27.97 1.74
N SER A 362 2.23 27.31 1.17
CA SER A 362 1.44 27.85 0.07
C SER A 362 0.18 28.55 0.56
N ASP A 363 -0.44 28.03 1.61
CA ASP A 363 -1.68 28.53 2.15
C ASP A 363 -1.83 28.20 3.65
N ILE A 364 -2.72 28.94 4.32
CA ILE A 364 -3.09 28.71 5.72
C ILE A 364 -4.53 28.20 5.74
N LYS A 365 -4.68 26.88 5.90
CA LYS A 365 -5.98 26.20 5.89
C LYS A 365 -6.82 26.53 7.12
N PHE A 366 -6.17 26.69 8.26
CA PHE A 366 -6.83 26.99 9.53
C PHE A 366 -5.91 27.79 10.45
N ALA A 367 -6.48 28.72 11.19
CA ALA A 367 -5.81 29.40 12.29
C ALA A 367 -6.84 29.88 13.32
N SER A 368 -6.59 29.63 14.60
CA SER A 368 -7.45 30.13 15.67
C SER A 368 -6.64 30.38 16.93
N TYR A 369 -6.70 31.61 17.44
CA TYR A 369 -6.27 32.00 18.78
C TYR A 369 -7.50 32.14 19.68
N GLY A 370 -7.56 31.36 20.77
CA GLY A 370 -8.71 31.33 21.67
C GLY A 370 -8.88 29.95 22.27
N LEU A 371 -10.03 29.31 22.01
CA LEU A 371 -10.36 27.96 22.50
C LEU A 371 -10.58 26.96 21.34
N PRO A 372 -9.63 26.77 20.42
CA PRO A 372 -9.79 25.84 19.30
C PRO A 372 -9.90 24.38 19.75
N GLN A 373 -10.63 23.58 18.98
CA GLN A 373 -10.84 22.15 19.21
C GLN A 373 -10.26 21.31 18.09
N GLY A 374 -10.06 20.01 18.36
CA GLY A 374 -9.56 19.03 17.40
C GLY A 374 -8.06 18.83 17.46
N THR A 375 -7.52 18.14 16.47
CA THR A 375 -6.09 17.84 16.30
C THR A 375 -5.66 18.17 14.86
N CYS A 376 -4.34 18.19 14.59
CA CYS A 376 -3.80 18.50 13.27
C CYS A 376 -4.50 17.72 12.14
N GLY A 377 -5.12 18.45 11.22
CA GLY A 377 -5.93 17.93 10.12
C GLY A 377 -7.44 17.94 10.36
N SER A 378 -7.88 18.27 11.57
CA SER A 378 -9.28 18.31 12.02
C SER A 378 -9.58 19.50 12.95
N PHE A 379 -8.69 20.51 12.98
CA PHE A 379 -8.91 21.67 13.82
C PHE A 379 -10.18 22.42 13.41
N ARG A 380 -10.87 22.95 14.41
CA ARG A 380 -12.07 23.77 14.26
C ARG A 380 -12.10 24.89 15.28
N GLU A 381 -12.78 25.97 14.94
CA GLU A 381 -13.05 27.05 15.88
C GLU A 381 -13.87 26.52 17.06
N GLY A 382 -13.55 27.01 18.26
CA GLY A 382 -14.36 26.76 19.44
C GLY A 382 -15.23 27.97 19.77
N SER A 383 -15.70 28.03 21.02
CA SER A 383 -16.54 29.12 21.51
C SER A 383 -15.85 30.48 21.58
N CYS A 384 -14.51 30.51 21.51
CA CYS A 384 -13.70 31.72 21.54
C CYS A 384 -12.68 31.69 20.40
N HIS A 385 -12.66 32.75 19.59
CA HIS A 385 -11.79 32.91 18.44
C HIS A 385 -11.45 34.40 18.23
N ALA A 386 -10.17 34.72 18.05
CA ALA A 386 -9.73 36.06 17.73
C ALA A 386 -9.88 36.35 16.23
N HIS A 387 -10.55 37.46 15.88
CA HIS A 387 -10.85 37.84 14.50
C HIS A 387 -9.62 38.01 13.58
N ARG A 388 -8.40 38.21 14.13
CA ARG A 388 -7.14 38.29 13.36
C ARG A 388 -6.26 37.05 13.48
N SER A 389 -6.83 35.89 13.83
CA SER A 389 -6.07 34.65 14.01
C SER A 389 -5.22 34.26 12.79
N TYR A 390 -5.65 34.63 11.57
CA TYR A 390 -4.95 34.29 10.32
C TYR A 390 -3.85 35.29 9.92
N ASP A 391 -3.95 36.56 10.35
CA ASP A 391 -3.23 37.66 9.72
C ASP A 391 -1.71 37.50 9.81
N ALA A 392 -1.20 37.15 10.99
CA ALA A 392 0.22 36.99 11.23
C ALA A 392 0.82 35.81 10.42
N LEU A 393 0.08 34.71 10.29
CA LEU A 393 0.51 33.57 9.47
C LEU A 393 0.49 33.93 7.98
N LYS A 394 -0.59 34.52 7.48
CA LYS A 394 -0.70 34.91 6.07
C LYS A 394 0.41 35.87 5.66
N ARG A 395 0.79 36.81 6.54
CA ARG A 395 1.86 37.77 6.29
C ARG A 395 3.26 37.16 6.36
N ASN A 396 3.53 36.31 7.35
CA ASN A 396 4.90 35.89 7.68
C ASN A 396 5.26 34.51 7.11
N CYS A 397 4.28 33.66 6.84
CA CYS A 397 4.49 32.25 6.52
C CYS A 397 4.30 31.92 5.04
N ILE A 398 3.28 32.49 4.39
CA ILE A 398 3.00 32.19 2.97
C ILE A 398 4.20 32.59 2.11
N GLY A 399 4.59 31.67 1.23
CA GLY A 399 5.76 31.83 0.38
C GLY A 399 7.08 31.66 1.11
N ASN A 400 7.13 31.26 2.39
CA ASN A 400 8.38 30.97 3.08
C ASN A 400 8.51 29.47 3.39
N GLN A 401 9.75 28.98 3.42
CA GLN A 401 10.04 27.60 3.83
C GLN A 401 9.90 27.45 5.35
N SER A 402 10.11 28.52 6.11
CA SER A 402 9.93 28.53 7.56
C SER A 402 9.49 29.91 8.03
N CYS A 403 8.70 29.94 9.09
CA CYS A 403 8.27 31.17 9.76
C CYS A 403 8.08 30.93 11.26
N SER A 404 7.92 32.03 12.00
CA SER A 404 7.47 31.97 13.39
C SER A 404 6.51 33.10 13.71
N VAL A 405 5.52 32.83 14.54
CA VAL A 405 4.54 33.82 15.03
C VAL A 405 4.53 33.80 16.55
N SER A 406 4.61 34.98 17.17
CA SER A 406 4.46 35.11 18.63
C SER A 406 3.01 34.85 19.03
N VAL A 407 2.81 33.97 20.00
CA VAL A 407 1.50 33.57 20.51
C VAL A 407 1.16 34.47 21.70
N VAL A 408 0.74 35.70 21.39
CA VAL A 408 0.35 36.74 22.35
C VAL A 408 -0.87 37.52 21.83
N PRO A 409 -1.75 38.06 22.70
CA PRO A 409 -3.00 38.71 22.29
C PRO A 409 -2.81 39.85 21.28
N GLU A 410 -1.74 40.63 21.38
CA GLU A 410 -1.48 41.80 20.54
C GLU A 410 -1.33 41.43 19.06
N VAL A 411 -0.82 40.22 18.79
CA VAL A 411 -0.65 39.70 17.43
C VAL A 411 -1.99 39.36 16.78
N PHE A 412 -2.99 38.96 17.58
CA PHE A 412 -4.28 38.45 17.10
C PHE A 412 -5.44 39.45 17.27
N GLY A 413 -5.13 40.72 17.56
CA GLY A 413 -6.13 41.79 17.67
C GLY A 413 -6.77 41.92 19.05
N GLY A 414 -6.10 41.41 20.10
CA GLY A 414 -6.54 41.50 21.49
C GLY A 414 -6.87 40.14 22.10
N ASP A 415 -7.29 40.16 23.36
CA ASP A 415 -7.74 38.98 24.09
C ASP A 415 -9.19 38.63 23.71
N PRO A 416 -9.44 37.51 22.99
CA PRO A 416 -10.79 37.14 22.56
C PRO A 416 -11.65 36.54 23.69
N CYS A 417 -11.06 36.09 24.80
CA CYS A 417 -11.79 35.51 25.94
C CYS A 417 -11.03 35.73 27.26
N PRO A 418 -11.22 36.90 27.90
CA PRO A 418 -10.61 37.22 29.18
C PRO A 418 -10.90 36.16 30.25
N GLY A 419 -9.89 35.88 31.10
CA GLY A 419 -10.02 34.91 32.20
C GLY A 419 -9.90 33.44 31.80
N SER A 420 -9.80 33.12 30.50
CA SER A 420 -9.49 31.77 30.00
C SER A 420 -8.05 31.68 29.50
N MET A 421 -7.41 30.51 29.65
CA MET A 421 -6.11 30.24 29.04
C MET A 421 -6.31 29.94 27.55
N LYS A 422 -5.69 30.73 26.67
CA LYS A 422 -5.85 30.58 25.22
C LYS A 422 -4.84 29.61 24.65
N LYS A 423 -5.19 29.10 23.49
CA LYS A 423 -4.33 28.28 22.65
C LYS A 423 -4.38 28.82 21.22
N PHE A 424 -3.23 28.78 20.56
CA PHE A 424 -3.10 29.01 19.14
C PHE A 424 -2.95 27.68 18.39
N SER A 425 -3.93 27.36 17.56
CA SER A 425 -3.88 26.21 16.66
C SER A 425 -3.87 26.68 15.21
N ALA A 426 -3.00 26.09 14.38
CA ALA A 426 -2.88 26.44 12.96
C ALA A 426 -2.58 25.23 12.08
N GLU A 427 -3.05 25.28 10.83
CA GLU A 427 -2.72 24.34 9.75
C GLU A 427 -2.22 25.11 8.53
N ALA A 428 -1.01 24.79 8.09
CA ALA A 428 -0.41 25.34 6.87
C ALA A 428 -0.28 24.24 5.81
N ILE A 429 -0.73 24.53 4.59
CA ILE A 429 -0.58 23.67 3.42
C ILE A 429 0.78 23.93 2.79
N LEU A 430 1.43 22.86 2.36
CA LEU A 430 2.72 22.95 1.68
C LEU A 430 2.55 22.85 0.18
N SER A 431 3.41 23.53 -0.57
CA SER A 431 3.62 23.26 -1.99
C SER A 431 5.08 22.93 -2.26
N GLY A 432 5.31 21.96 -3.13
CA GLY A 432 6.61 21.71 -3.73
C GLY A 432 6.98 22.79 -4.75
N PRO A 433 8.19 22.72 -5.33
CA PRO A 433 8.53 23.55 -6.47
C PRO A 433 7.55 23.21 -7.59
N SER A 434 6.68 24.15 -7.95
CA SER A 434 5.82 23.96 -9.12
C SER A 434 6.72 23.88 -10.35
N PHE A 435 6.45 22.92 -11.24
CA PHE A 435 7.10 22.84 -12.56
C PHE A 435 7.05 24.19 -13.32
N ALA A 436 6.03 25.01 -13.06
CA ALA A 436 5.89 26.36 -13.61
C ALA A 436 7.00 27.33 -13.17
N HIS A 437 7.59 27.16 -11.98
CA HIS A 437 8.69 28.02 -11.50
C HIS A 437 10.07 27.56 -12.01
N ALA A 438 10.26 26.27 -12.26
CA ALA A 438 11.48 25.73 -12.88
C ALA A 438 11.59 26.20 -14.34
N LEU A 439 10.51 26.09 -15.11
CA LEU A 439 10.44 26.64 -16.48
C LEU A 439 10.60 28.17 -16.52
N GLY A 440 10.14 28.88 -15.48
CA GLY A 440 10.32 30.34 -15.38
C GLY A 440 11.78 30.78 -15.20
N LYS A 441 12.60 29.97 -14.52
CA LYS A 441 14.05 30.21 -14.38
C LYS A 441 14.81 29.88 -15.67
N ASP A 442 14.49 28.77 -16.33
CA ASP A 442 15.11 28.42 -17.62
C ASP A 442 14.72 29.42 -18.74
N PHE A 443 13.49 29.94 -18.75
CA PHE A 443 13.08 30.97 -19.71
C PHE A 443 13.80 32.32 -19.53
N THR A 444 14.11 32.70 -18.28
CA THR A 444 14.85 33.94 -18.02
C THR A 444 16.35 33.80 -18.31
N GLU A 445 16.88 32.58 -18.33
CA GLU A 445 18.25 32.28 -18.74
C GLU A 445 18.38 32.17 -20.27
N LEU A 446 17.36 31.62 -20.96
CA LEU A 446 17.27 31.59 -22.44
C LEU A 446 17.05 32.98 -23.07
N GLN A 447 16.42 33.93 -22.36
CA GLN A 447 16.33 35.32 -22.82
C GLN A 447 17.68 36.06 -22.77
N LYS A 448 18.64 35.61 -21.94
CA LYS A 448 19.97 36.23 -21.83
C LYS A 448 20.96 35.75 -22.89
N THR A 449 20.70 34.62 -23.56
CA THR A 449 21.62 34.01 -24.55
C THR A 449 21.29 34.33 -26.01
N GLY A 450 20.33 35.21 -26.29
CA GLY A 450 20.23 35.88 -27.60
C GLY A 450 19.78 35.03 -28.79
N PHE A 451 19.18 33.85 -28.60
CA PHE A 451 18.65 33.04 -29.71
C PHE A 451 17.19 33.41 -30.05
N HIS A 452 17.01 34.38 -30.94
CA HIS A 452 15.68 34.83 -31.40
C HIS A 452 14.92 33.81 -32.29
N GLY A 453 15.53 32.67 -32.64
CA GLY A 453 14.92 31.66 -33.54
C GLY A 453 14.03 30.60 -32.86
N ILE A 454 14.19 30.34 -31.56
CA ILE A 454 13.49 29.22 -30.87
C ILE A 454 12.21 29.69 -30.16
N ILE A 455 12.04 31.00 -29.97
CA ILE A 455 10.89 31.58 -29.24
C ILE A 455 9.56 31.37 -29.98
N ALA A 456 9.58 31.19 -31.31
CA ALA A 456 8.37 31.01 -32.11
C ALA A 456 7.78 29.58 -32.08
N MET A 457 8.52 28.54 -31.68
CA MET A 457 7.95 27.18 -31.57
C MET A 457 7.30 26.88 -30.22
N LEU A 458 7.64 27.63 -29.16
CA LEU A 458 7.13 27.37 -27.80
C LEU A 458 5.84 28.12 -27.44
N GLN A 459 5.37 29.06 -28.27
CA GLN A 459 4.12 29.77 -28.02
C GLN A 459 2.86 28.94 -28.33
N THR A 460 2.99 27.80 -29.01
CA THR A 460 1.82 26.98 -29.42
C THR A 460 1.34 25.99 -28.35
N VAL A 461 2.10 25.77 -27.27
CA VAL A 461 1.75 24.78 -26.23
C VAL A 461 0.99 25.40 -25.03
N LYS A 462 0.82 26.73 -25.01
CA LYS A 462 0.22 27.44 -23.86
C LYS A 462 -1.32 27.43 -23.82
N TYR A 463 -1.99 26.81 -24.79
CA TYR A 463 -3.45 26.75 -24.88
C TYR A 463 -3.97 25.32 -25.09
N ILE A 464 -3.76 24.42 -24.12
CA ILE A 464 -4.58 23.21 -23.99
C ILE A 464 -4.86 22.97 -22.49
N MET A 465 -6.07 23.29 -22.05
CA MET A 465 -6.68 22.72 -20.84
C MET A 465 -7.78 21.72 -21.26
N PRO A 466 -8.09 20.69 -20.45
CA PRO A 466 -8.91 19.57 -20.87
C PRO A 466 -10.41 19.87 -20.69
N GLY A 467 -11.17 19.78 -21.78
CA GLY A 467 -12.62 19.91 -21.72
C GLY A 467 -13.29 19.61 -23.06
N ARG A 468 -13.99 18.47 -23.11
CA ARG A 468 -14.94 18.03 -24.16
C ARG A 468 -14.37 17.79 -25.57
N LEU A 469 -14.12 16.52 -25.88
CA LEU A 469 -14.19 16.00 -27.24
C LEU A 469 -15.44 15.12 -27.37
N GLN A 470 -16.49 15.73 -27.92
CA GLN A 470 -17.61 15.03 -28.52
C GLN A 470 -17.98 15.82 -29.79
N TRP A 471 -18.03 15.12 -30.92
CA TRP A 471 -18.49 15.55 -32.25
C TRP A 471 -17.58 16.49 -33.06
N ALA A 472 -16.89 15.92 -34.06
CA ALA A 472 -16.99 16.33 -35.47
C ALA A 472 -16.14 15.42 -36.36
N GLY A 473 -16.74 14.30 -36.80
CA GLY A 473 -16.34 13.71 -38.07
C GLY A 473 -16.91 14.55 -39.22
N LYS A 474 -16.27 14.44 -40.39
CA LYS A 474 -16.76 14.86 -41.72
C LYS A 474 -16.32 16.26 -42.21
N ALA A 475 -15.08 16.38 -42.68
CA ALA A 475 -14.70 17.27 -43.79
C ALA A 475 -13.22 17.05 -44.21
N PHE A 476 -12.90 15.91 -44.84
CA PHE A 476 -11.67 15.77 -45.64
C PHE A 476 -11.91 14.79 -46.79
N ARG A 477 -12.80 15.18 -47.69
CA ARG A 477 -12.92 14.68 -49.05
C ARG A 477 -13.37 15.86 -49.90
N GLU A 478 -12.82 15.97 -51.10
CA GLU A 478 -13.05 17.01 -52.11
C GLU A 478 -12.20 18.29 -51.98
N ARG A 479 -10.98 18.21 -52.53
CA ARG A 479 -10.44 19.17 -53.51
C ARG A 479 -9.02 18.78 -53.90
N SER A 480 -8.88 18.01 -54.98
CA SER A 480 -7.74 18.12 -55.91
C SER A 480 -7.98 17.21 -57.12
N THR A 481 -8.87 17.64 -58.02
CA THR A 481 -8.94 17.16 -59.40
C THR A 481 -9.14 18.35 -60.31
N ARG A 482 -8.03 19.01 -60.70
CA ARG A 482 -7.89 19.79 -61.94
C ARG A 482 -6.46 20.32 -62.05
N HIS A 483 -5.59 19.56 -62.73
CA HIS A 483 -5.04 19.98 -64.02
C HIS A 483 -4.04 18.94 -64.53
N GLN A 484 -4.46 18.21 -65.57
CA GLN A 484 -3.57 17.63 -66.58
C GLN A 484 -2.90 18.77 -67.36
N LYS A 485 -1.59 18.69 -67.58
CA LYS A 485 -1.01 18.46 -68.92
C LYS A 485 0.54 18.48 -68.91
N SER A 486 1.07 17.54 -69.69
CA SER A 486 2.40 17.46 -70.33
C SER A 486 3.62 17.42 -69.41
N SER A 487 4.69 16.67 -69.67
CA SER A 487 5.06 15.66 -70.67
C SER A 487 6.52 15.37 -70.31
N SER A 488 6.98 14.12 -70.55
CA SER A 488 8.38 13.78 -70.86
C SER A 488 9.45 14.02 -69.78
N THR A 489 10.49 13.23 -69.53
CA THR A 489 11.04 11.96 -70.03
C THR A 489 12.27 11.68 -69.14
N LEU A 490 12.54 10.40 -68.86
CA LEU A 490 13.85 9.76 -68.56
C LEU A 490 14.70 10.12 -67.32
N SER A 491 15.12 9.00 -66.69
CA SER A 491 16.49 8.64 -66.27
C SER A 491 17.02 9.21 -64.94
N ILE A 492 17.21 8.40 -63.90
CA ILE A 492 18.26 7.36 -63.65
C ILE A 492 19.52 7.96 -62.98
N LEU A 493 19.81 7.41 -61.79
CA LEU A 493 21.05 7.35 -61.01
C LEU A 493 21.80 8.65 -60.64
N MET A 494 21.89 8.92 -59.33
CA MET A 494 23.02 8.51 -58.46
C MET A 494 22.58 8.47 -57.00
#